data_AF-A0A845Z8M4-F1
#
_entry.id   AF-A0A845Z8M4-F1
#
_cell.length_a   1.000
_cell.length_b   1.000
_cell.length_c   1.000
_cell.angle_alpha   90.00
_cell.angle_beta   90.00
_cell.angle_gamma   90.00
#
_symmetry.space_group_name_H-M   'P 1'
#
loop_
_entity.id
_entity.type
_entity.pdbx_description
1 polymer ?
#
loop_
_entity_poly.entity_id
_entity_poly.type
_entity_poly.pdbx_seq_one_letter_code
_entity_poly.pdbx_strand_id
1 'polypeptide(L)' 'MTIQLPLSQTNSEIVYPDSDGQPMADNTIQFRWITVIHYNLAWLFADNNQVFVAGD' A
#
# COMPACT_ATOMS: atom_id res chain seq x y z
N MET A 1 -19.42 -20.81 30.06
CA MET A 1 -20.34 -19.93 29.29
C MET A 1 -19.47 -19.06 28.39
N THR A 2 -19.45 -19.35 27.09
CA THR A 2 -18.84 -18.48 26.08
C THR A 2 -19.95 -18.12 25.11
N ILE A 3 -20.26 -16.83 25.02
CA ILE A 3 -21.33 -16.30 24.18
C ILE A 3 -20.73 -16.12 22.79
N GLN A 4 -21.12 -16.98 21.84
CA GLN A 4 -20.79 -16.84 20.43
C GLN A 4 -21.69 -15.73 19.85
N LEU A 5 -21.10 -14.59 19.46
CA LEU A 5 -21.82 -13.57 18.69
C LEU A 5 -22.11 -14.15 17.29
N PRO A 6 -23.35 -14.11 16.78
CA PRO A 6 -23.60 -14.59 15.43
C PRO A 6 -22.95 -13.62 14.44
N LEU A 7 -21.81 -14.01 13.86
CA LEU A 7 -21.35 -13.46 12.60
C LEU A 7 -22.39 -13.90 11.56
N SER A 8 -23.40 -13.07 11.32
CA SER A 8 -24.21 -13.19 10.11
C SER A 8 -23.23 -13.14 8.95
N GLN A 9 -22.87 -14.31 8.42
CA GLN A 9 -22.07 -14.46 7.22
C GLN A 9 -22.96 -14.06 6.04
N THR A 10 -23.23 -12.76 5.90
CA THR A 10 -23.48 -12.20 4.59
C THR A 10 -22.14 -12.31 3.88
N ASN A 11 -22.01 -13.31 3.02
CA ASN A 11 -20.86 -13.57 2.17
C ASN A 11 -20.79 -12.48 1.08
N SER A 12 -20.75 -11.23 1.52
CA SER A 12 -20.62 -10.06 0.69
C SER A 12 -19.13 -9.94 0.40
N GLU A 13 -18.75 -10.31 -0.81
CA GLU A 13 -17.42 -10.01 -1.34
C GLU A 13 -17.17 -8.51 -1.13
N ILE A 14 -16.14 -8.19 -0.34
CA ILE A 14 -15.75 -6.81 -0.09
C ILE A 14 -15.06 -6.33 -1.37
N VAL A 15 -15.85 -5.70 -2.24
CA VAL A 15 -15.34 -5.08 -3.48
C VAL A 15 -14.74 -3.72 -3.11
N TYR A 16 -13.41 -3.65 -3.12
CA TYR A 16 -12.72 -2.37 -3.01
C TYR A 16 -12.78 -1.65 -4.37
N PRO A 17 -13.11 -0.35 -4.39
CA PRO A 17 -13.16 0.41 -5.64
C PRO A 17 -11.75 0.60 -6.21
N ASP A 18 -11.62 0.48 -7.53
CA ASP A 18 -10.35 0.73 -8.25
C ASP A 18 -9.92 2.21 -8.19
N SER A 19 -10.86 3.12 -7.89
CA SER A 19 -10.63 4.56 -7.82
C SER A 19 -11.66 5.23 -6.92
N ASP A 20 -11.28 6.32 -6.25
CA ASP A 20 -12.18 7.20 -5.50
C ASP A 20 -12.91 8.23 -6.40
N GLY A 21 -12.72 8.14 -7.73
CA GLY A 21 -13.34 9.02 -8.71
C GLY A 21 -12.73 10.42 -8.80
N GLN A 22 -11.64 10.69 -8.08
CA GLN A 22 -10.95 11.97 -8.16
C GLN A 22 -9.97 12.00 -9.35
N PRO A 23 -9.74 13.18 -9.95
CA PRO A 23 -8.71 13.33 -10.98
C PRO A 23 -7.35 12.85 -10.45
N MET A 24 -6.47 12.37 -11.34
CA MET A 24 -5.04 12.05 -11.06
C MET A 24 -4.20 13.25 -10.54
N ALA A 25 -4.81 14.32 -10.05
CA ALA A 25 -4.14 15.46 -9.46
C ALA A 25 -4.20 15.26 -7.93
N ASP A 26 -3.18 14.80 -7.23
CA ASP A 26 -1.76 15.17 -7.25
C ASP A 26 -0.80 13.95 -7.32
N ASN A 27 -1.00 13.07 -8.30
CA ASN A 27 -0.17 11.87 -8.44
C ASN A 27 1.31 12.19 -8.60
N THR A 28 1.65 13.35 -9.18
CA THR A 28 3.03 13.81 -9.35
C THR A 28 3.73 14.11 -8.03
N ILE A 29 3.04 14.69 -7.04
CA ILE A 29 3.63 14.99 -5.73
C ILE A 29 3.84 13.71 -4.96
N GLN A 30 2.84 12.82 -4.97
CA GLN A 30 2.93 11.52 -4.32
C GLN A 30 4.03 10.67 -4.98
N PHE A 31 4.05 10.60 -6.31
CA PHE A 31 5.09 9.93 -7.08
C PHE A 31 6.48 10.49 -6.75
N ARG A 32 6.62 11.82 -6.68
CA ARG A 32 7.87 12.46 -6.29
C ARG A 32 8.34 12.00 -4.92
N TRP A 33 7.46 11.98 -3.91
CA TRP A 33 7.84 11.56 -2.56
C TRP A 33 8.13 10.06 -2.48
N ILE A 34 7.33 9.22 -3.13
CA ILE A 34 7.56 7.77 -3.24
C ILE A 34 8.95 7.50 -3.84
N THR A 35 9.26 8.18 -4.96
CA THR A 35 10.52 8.05 -5.68
C THR A 35 11.71 8.53 -4.83
N VAL A 36 11.54 9.65 -4.12
CA VAL A 36 12.57 10.17 -3.20
C VAL A 36 12.88 9.14 -2.11
N ILE A 37 11.86 8.58 -1.45
CA ILE A 37 12.05 7.60 -0.40
C ILE A 37 12.71 6.33 -0.96
N HIS A 38 12.21 5.83 -2.10
CA HIS A 38 12.76 4.64 -2.75
C HIS A 38 14.25 4.80 -3.04
N TYR A 39 14.67 5.88 -3.71
CA TYR A 39 16.08 6.07 -4.07
C TYR A 39 16.98 6.28 -2.86
N ASN A 40 16.52 6.99 -1.83
CA ASN A 40 17.32 7.17 -0.61
C ASN A 40 17.53 5.84 0.12
N LEU A 41 16.51 4.98 0.20
CA LEU A 41 16.64 3.65 0.80
C LEU A 41 17.51 2.72 -0.04
N ALA A 42 17.33 2.73 -1.37
CA ALA A 42 18.17 1.95 -2.28
C ALA A 42 19.65 2.35 -2.16
N TRP A 43 19.92 3.66 -2.05
CA TRP A 43 21.29 4.16 -1.83
C TRP A 43 21.84 3.78 -0.46
N LEU A 44 21.05 3.98 0.61
CA LEU A 44 21.46 3.66 1.99
C LEU A 44 21.87 2.19 2.17
N PHE A 45 21.20 1.28 1.46
CA PHE A 45 21.44 -0.16 1.54
C PHE A 45 22.22 -0.74 0.36
N ALA A 46 22.84 0.09 -0.48
CA ALA A 46 23.52 -0.37 -1.71
C ALA A 46 24.56 -1.48 -1.48
N ASP A 47 25.24 -1.48 -0.34
CA ASP A 47 26.27 -2.47 0.01
C ASP A 47 25.75 -3.63 0.89
N ASN A 48 24.46 -3.64 1.25
CA ASN A 48 23.88 -4.69 2.08
C ASN A 48 23.09 -5.70 1.24
N ASN A 49 23.73 -6.82 0.91
CA ASN A 49 23.13 -7.90 0.12
C ASN A 49 21.96 -8.64 0.79
N GLN A 50 21.66 -8.38 2.07
CA GLN A 50 20.50 -8.94 2.77
C GLN A 50 19.26 -8.07 2.65
N VAL A 51 19.36 -6.86 2.07
CA VAL A 51 18.27 -5.90 1.96
C VAL A 51 17.92 -5.68 0.50
N PHE A 52 16.63 -5.82 0.17
CA PHE A 52 16.08 -5.53 -1.14
C PHE A 52 15.06 -4.38 -1.04
N VAL A 53 15.21 -3.37 -1.89
CA VAL A 53 14.32 -2.20 -1.94
C VAL A 53 13.59 -2.21 -3.29
N ALA A 54 12.27 -2.30 -3.27
CA ALA A 54 11.41 -2.34 -4.46
C ALA A 54 10.48 -1.12 -4.53
N GLY A 55 9.97 -0.83 -5.72
CA GLY A 55 8.95 0.18 -6.00
C GLY A 55 8.42 0.01 -7.43
N ASP A 56 7.11 0.25 -7.62
CA ASP A 56 6.39 0.30 -8.90
C ASP A 56 5.59 1.61 -8.93
#